data_AF-A0A528V325-F1
#
_entry.id   AF-A0A528V325-F1
#
_cell.length_a   1.000
_cell.length_b   1.000
_cell.length_c   1.000
_cell.angle_alpha   90.00
_cell.angle_beta   90.00
_cell.angle_gamma   90.00
#
_symmetry.space_group_name_H-M   'P 1'
#
loop_
_entity.id
_entity.type
_entity.pdbx_description
1 polymer ?
#
loop_
_entity_poly.entity_id
_entity_poly.type
_entity_poly.pdbx_seq_one_letter_code
_entity_poly.pdbx_strand_id
1 'polypeptide(L)' 'MDAPAFPGRWKVSAPELIAETFSSRIWKVVREDGSPAIVKALKAFDDVEDELRGAHFLAWQRGEGAV' A
#
# COMPACT_ATOMS: atom_id res chain seq x y z
N MET A 1 8.08 -4.20 16.47
CA MET A 1 7.30 -3.39 15.52
C MET A 1 5.94 -4.05 15.41
N ASP A 2 4.86 -3.35 15.74
CA ASP A 2 3.53 -3.97 15.75
C ASP A 2 3.10 -4.36 14.33
N ALA A 3 2.34 -5.46 14.23
CA ALA A 3 1.80 -5.92 12.96
C ALA A 3 0.82 -4.88 12.39
N PRO A 4 0.85 -4.61 11.07
CA PRO A 4 -0.06 -3.63 10.48
C PRO A 4 -1.51 -4.12 10.56
N ALA A 5 -2.42 -3.24 11.00
CA ALA A 5 -3.85 -3.51 11.01
C ALA A 5 -4.47 -3.12 9.67
N PHE A 6 -4.62 -4.09 8.76
CA PHE A 6 -5.28 -3.87 7.47
C PHE A 6 -6.80 -4.07 7.55
N PRO A 7 -7.60 -3.37 6.72
CA PRO A 7 -9.04 -3.60 6.65
C PRO A 7 -9.37 -5.07 6.33
N GLY A 8 -10.20 -5.72 7.15
CA GLY A 8 -10.54 -7.13 6.97
C GLY A 8 -11.14 -7.47 5.59
N ARG A 9 -11.85 -6.50 4.97
CA ARG A 9 -12.40 -6.64 3.62
C ARG A 9 -11.34 -6.87 2.52
N TRP A 10 -10.07 -6.54 2.77
CA TRP A 10 -8.99 -6.76 1.82
C TRP A 10 -8.54 -8.23 1.78
N LYS A 11 -8.83 -9.01 2.83
CA LYS A 11 -8.48 -10.44 2.92
C LYS A 11 -7.02 -10.73 2.55
N VAL A 12 -6.11 -9.97 3.16
CA VAL A 12 -4.66 -10.12 2.98
C VAL A 12 -4.00 -10.64 4.25
N SER A 13 -2.91 -11.36 4.08
CA SER A 13 -2.14 -11.98 5.17
C SER A 13 -0.64 -11.90 4.92
N ALA A 14 0.16 -12.44 5.85
CA ALA A 14 1.63 -12.50 5.78
C ALA A 14 2.30 -11.15 5.43
N PRO A 15 2.05 -10.08 6.21
CA PRO A 15 2.67 -8.78 5.95
C PRO A 15 4.17 -8.82 6.17
N GLU A 16 4.92 -8.44 5.14
CA GLU A 16 6.36 -8.23 5.18
C GLU A 16 6.66 -6.77 4.84
N LEU A 17 7.28 -6.02 5.77
CA LEU A 17 7.69 -4.64 5.52
C LEU A 17 8.87 -4.66 4.55
N ILE A 18 8.70 -4.05 3.38
CA ILE A 18 9.75 -4.01 2.35
C ILE A 18 10.36 -2.63 2.17
N ALA A 19 9.64 -1.56 2.55
CA ALA A 19 10.19 -0.20 2.58
C ALA A 19 9.43 0.69 3.56
N GLU A 20 10.14 1.65 4.14
CA GLU A 20 9.56 2.76 4.88
C GLU A 20 10.09 4.07 4.27
N THR A 21 9.17 4.91 3.80
CA THR A 21 9.47 6.23 3.26
C THR A 21 9.07 7.31 4.26
N PHE A 22 9.30 8.57 3.93
CA PHE A 22 8.80 9.69 4.73
C PHE A 22 7.27 9.64 4.88
N SER A 23 6.54 9.41 3.78
CA SER A 23 5.07 9.47 3.74
C SER A 23 4.38 8.12 3.98
N SER A 24 5.07 6.98 3.87
CA SER A 24 4.38 5.69 3.83
C SER A 24 5.20 4.50 4.37
N ARG A 25 4.51 3.40 4.64
CA ARG A 25 5.08 2.06 4.80
C ARG A 25 4.57 1.17 3.67
N ILE A 26 5.49 0.45 3.04
CA ILE A 26 5.19 -0.45 1.92
C ILE A 26 5.35 -1.88 2.40
N TRP A 27 4.29 -2.66 2.24
CA TRP A 27 4.22 -4.04 2.66
C TRP A 27 3.98 -4.95 1.48
N LYS A 28 4.68 -6.07 1.43
CA LYS A 28 4.29 -7.23 0.64
C LYS A 28 3.31 -8.06 1.45
N VAL A 29 2.22 -8.49 0.82
CA VAL A 29 1.17 -9.31 1.43
C VAL A 29 0.71 -10.41 0.49
N VAL A 30 -0.02 -11.39 1.02
CA VAL A 30 -0.62 -12.50 0.28
C VAL A 30 -2.14 -12.35 0.29
N ARG A 31 -2.78 -12.38 -0.88
CA ARG A 31 -4.25 -12.37 -1.03
C ARG A 31 -4.86 -13.74 -0.70
N GLU A 32 -6.17 -13.78 -0.52
CA GLU A 32 -6.93 -15.02 -0.26
C GLU A 32 -6.70 -16.11 -1.33
N ASP A 33 -6.47 -15.71 -2.59
CA ASP A 33 -6.15 -16.63 -3.71
C ASP A 33 -4.66 -17.06 -3.76
N GLY A 34 -3.85 -16.64 -2.78
CA GLY A 34 -2.42 -16.93 -2.72
C GLY A 34 -1.54 -16.01 -3.57
N SER A 35 -2.11 -15.11 -4.37
CA SER A 35 -1.33 -14.18 -5.19
C SER A 35 -0.69 -13.07 -4.35
N PRO A 36 0.52 -12.61 -4.70
CA PRO A 36 1.17 -11.50 -4.00
C PRO A 36 0.51 -10.16 -4.33
N ALA A 37 0.53 -9.25 -3.36
CA ALA A 37 0.13 -7.85 -3.55
C ALA A 37 1.00 -6.89 -2.74
N ILE A 38 0.92 -5.61 -3.08
CA ILE A 38 1.62 -4.52 -2.38
C ILE A 38 0.58 -3.62 -1.69
N VAL A 39 0.82 -3.31 -0.42
CA VAL A 39 0.09 -2.29 0.33
C VAL A 39 1.02 -1.11 0.59
N LYS A 40 0.68 0.07 0.06
CA LYS A 40 1.27 1.34 0.47
C LYS A 40 0.35 1.98 1.52
N ALA A 41 0.73 1.91 2.79
CA ALA A 41 0.00 2.52 3.88
C ALA A 41 0.57 3.91 4.16
N LEU A 42 -0.22 4.96 3.96
CA LEU A 42 0.19 6.34 4.24
C LEU A 42 0.29 6.56 5.76
N LYS A 43 1.32 7.27 6.18
CA LYS A 43 1.45 7.79 7.54
C LYS A 43 0.48 8.96 7.71
N ALA A 44 0.15 9.31 8.95
CA ALA A 44 -0.52 10.58 9.22
C ALA A 44 0.52 11.71 9.12
N PHE A 45 0.37 12.61 8.17
CA PHE A 45 1.18 13.83 8.02
C PHE A 45 0.37 14.90 7.29
N ASP A 46 0.78 16.16 7.42
CA ASP A 46 0.17 17.30 6.70
C ASP A 46 0.35 17.10 5.17
N ASP A 47 -0.63 17.48 4.36
CA ASP A 47 -0.63 17.30 2.89
C ASP A 47 -0.69 15.85 2.37
N VAL A 48 -1.20 14.90 3.17
CA VAL A 48 -1.46 13.51 2.72
C VAL A 48 -2.34 13.43 1.45
N GLU A 49 -3.15 14.45 1.20
CA GLU A 49 -4.01 14.56 0.01
C GLU A 49 -3.19 14.62 -1.30
N ASP A 50 -1.98 15.15 -1.28
CA ASP A 50 -1.12 15.21 -2.46
C ASP A 50 -0.61 13.81 -2.87
N GLU A 51 -0.49 12.86 -1.93
CA GLU A 51 -0.18 11.47 -2.24
C GLU A 51 -1.35 10.73 -2.92
N LEU A 52 -2.60 11.24 -2.80
CA LEU A 52 -3.76 10.63 -3.45
C LEU A 52 -3.72 10.78 -4.98
N ARG A 53 -2.96 11.76 -5.51
CA ARG A 53 -2.72 11.89 -6.95
C ARG A 53 -2.07 10.63 -7.54
N GLY A 54 -1.18 9.99 -6.78
CA GLY A 54 -0.57 8.71 -7.17
C GLY A 54 -1.61 7.60 -7.27
N ALA A 55 -2.56 7.52 -6.34
CA ALA A 55 -3.66 6.54 -6.38
C ALA A 55 -4.56 6.76 -7.62
N HIS A 56 -4.86 8.01 -7.97
CA HIS A 56 -5.61 8.34 -9.18
C HIS A 56 -4.85 7.96 -10.46
N PHE A 57 -3.54 8.20 -10.51
CA PHE A 57 -2.71 7.79 -11.64
C PHE A 57 -2.70 6.27 -11.83
N LEU A 58 -2.51 5.51 -10.74
CA LEU A 58 -2.55 4.04 -10.76
C LEU A 58 -3.93 3.52 -11.20
N ALA A 59 -5.03 4.15 -10.80
CA ALA A 59 -6.37 3.77 -11.24
C ALA A 59 -6.58 4.02 -12.75
N TRP A 60 -6.01 5.10 -13.29
CA TRP A 60 -6.14 5.46 -14.69
C TRP A 60 -5.29 4.59 -15.62
N GLN A 61 -4.01 4.45 -15.32
CA GLN A 61 -3.04 3.73 -16.17
C GLN A 61 -2.79 2.28 -15.74
N ARG A 62 -3.50 1.78 -14.72
CA ARG A 62 -3.18 0.47 -14.07
C ARG A 62 -1.73 0.38 -13.60
N GLY A 63 -1.08 1.53 -13.36
CA GLY A 63 0.32 1.62 -13.01
C GLY A 63 1.31 1.44 -14.17
N GLU A 64 0.85 1.42 -15.43
CA GLU A 64 1.75 1.46 -16.58
C GLU A 64 2.57 2.76 -16.58
N GLY A 65 3.89 2.64 -16.50
CA GLY A 65 4.83 3.77 -16.44
C GLY A 65 5.04 4.38 -15.05
N ALA A 66 4.45 3.82 -13.98
CA ALA A 66 4.78 4.20 -12.61
C ALA A 66 6.18 3.65 -12.23
N VAL A 67 7.00 4.46 -11.56
CA VAL A 67 8.31 4.08 -11.00
C VAL A 67 8.27 4.26 -9.49
#